data_AF-A0A529QQ41-F1
#
_entry.id   AF-A0A529QQ41-F1
#
_cell.length_a   1.000
_cell.length_b   1.000
_cell.length_c   1.000
_cell.angle_alpha   90.00
_cell.angle_beta   90.00
_cell.angle_gamma   90.00
#
_symmetry.space_group_name_H-M   'P 1'
#
loop_
_entity.id
_entity.type
_entity.pdbx_description
1 polymer ?
#
loop_
_entity_poly.entity_id
_entity_poly.type
_entity_poly.pdbx_seq_one_letter_code
_entity_poly.pdbx_strand_id
1 'polypeptide(L)' 'MTSYVRTNSPAQVRSLSTFGKHLQRSVLTATLLAAASTGSEAQPYVRADGSTTDDLEAARASWRHDAEFNGNVGLA' A
#
# COMPACT_ATOMS: atom_id res chain seq x y z
N MET A 1 35.67 -46.29 -11.19
CA MET A 1 34.61 -45.27 -11.16
C MET A 1 35.08 -44.19 -10.21
N THR A 2 35.66 -43.11 -10.73
CA THR A 2 36.24 -42.03 -9.92
C THR A 2 35.17 -40.99 -9.62
N SER A 3 34.73 -40.89 -8.36
CA SER A 3 33.83 -39.84 -7.90
C SER A 3 34.63 -38.60 -7.51
N TYR A 4 34.36 -37.48 -8.18
CA TYR A 4 34.90 -36.18 -7.79
C TYR A 4 34.00 -35.56 -6.72
N VAL A 5 34.51 -35.41 -5.50
CA VAL A 5 33.85 -34.62 -4.45
C VAL A 5 34.15 -33.15 -4.70
N ARG A 6 33.15 -32.40 -5.18
CA ARG A 6 33.25 -30.95 -5.33
C ARG A 6 33.20 -30.29 -3.96
N THR A 7 34.35 -29.86 -3.45
CA THR A 7 34.42 -29.04 -2.24
C THR A 7 34.23 -27.58 -2.64
N ASN A 8 33.21 -26.92 -2.09
CA ASN A 8 33.02 -25.49 -2.32
C ASN A 8 34.17 -24.73 -1.64
N SER A 9 34.84 -23.85 -2.36
CA SER A 9 35.90 -23.03 -1.79
C SER A 9 35.36 -22.14 -0.66
N PRO A 10 36.14 -21.83 0.39
CA PRO A 10 35.68 -21.00 1.51
C PRO A 10 35.10 -19.63 1.10
N ALA A 11 35.63 -19.05 0.02
CA ALA A 11 35.12 -17.80 -0.56
C ALA A 11 33.71 -17.94 -1.14
N GLN A 12 33.39 -19.07 -1.77
CA GLN A 12 32.07 -19.36 -2.32
C GLN A 12 31.04 -19.57 -1.21
N VAL A 13 31.43 -20.24 -0.12
CA VAL A 13 30.57 -20.42 1.08
C VAL A 13 30.25 -19.07 1.72
N ARG A 14 31.24 -18.18 1.85
CA ARG A 14 31.03 -16.80 2.36
C ARG A 14 30.13 -15.98 1.43
N SER A 15 30.33 -16.07 0.12
CA SER A 15 29.52 -15.38 -0.88
C SER A 15 28.05 -15.81 -0.81
N LEU A 16 27.77 -17.12 -0.72
CA LEU A 16 26.42 -17.65 -0.58
C LEU A 16 25.74 -17.24 0.73
N SER A 17 26.50 -17.21 1.83
CA SER A 17 25.99 -16.74 3.12
C SER A 17 25.57 -15.26 3.06
N THR A 18 26.42 -14.41 2.46
CA THR A 18 26.11 -12.99 2.26
C THR A 18 24.92 -12.80 1.33
N PHE A 19 24.86 -13.53 0.21
CA PHE A 19 23.72 -13.52 -0.69
C PHE A 19 22.42 -13.92 0.02
N GLY A 20 22.45 -14.98 0.84
CA GLY A 20 21.29 -15.39 1.64
C GLY A 20 20.78 -14.30 2.58
N LYS A 21 21.69 -13.55 3.23
CA LYS A 21 21.31 -12.40 4.08
C LYS A 21 20.65 -11.28 3.29
N HIS A 22 21.17 -10.97 2.09
CA HIS A 22 20.55 -9.99 1.20
C HIS A 22 19.18 -10.45 0.72
N LEU A 23 19.05 -11.72 0.33
CA LEU A 23 17.78 -12.30 -0.09
C LEU A 23 16.73 -12.25 1.02
N GLN A 24 17.08 -12.65 2.25
CA GLN A 24 16.19 -12.57 3.41
C GLN A 24 15.73 -11.14 3.68
N ARG A 25 16.65 -10.17 3.62
CA ARG A 25 16.32 -8.75 3.81
C ARG A 25 15.40 -8.23 2.71
N SER A 26 15.67 -8.57 1.45
CA SER A 26 14.83 -8.18 0.32
C SER A 26 13.41 -8.77 0.40
N VAL A 27 13.30 -10.05 0.78
CA VAL A 27 12.00 -10.71 1.00
C VAL A 27 11.22 -10.01 2.12
N LEU A 28 11.85 -9.75 3.26
CA LEU A 28 11.20 -9.03 4.37
C LEU A 28 10.70 -7.64 3.94
N THR A 29 11.54 -6.87 3.23
CA THR A 29 11.15 -5.55 2.71
C THR A 29 9.99 -5.65 1.73
N ALA A 30 10.00 -6.63 0.82
CA ALA A 30 8.92 -6.83 -0.13
C ALA A 30 7.61 -7.21 0.57
N THR A 31 7.66 -8.07 1.59
CA THR A 31 6.48 -8.44 2.39
C THR A 31 5.92 -7.26 3.18
N LEU A 32 6.79 -6.44 3.80
CA LEU A 32 6.39 -5.22 4.51
C LEU A 32 5.75 -4.21 3.56
N LEU A 33 6.33 -4.01 2.38
CA LEU A 33 5.80 -3.10 1.37
C LEU A 33 4.44 -3.59 0.85
N ALA A 34 4.31 -4.89 0.53
CA ALA A 34 3.05 -5.48 0.13
C ALA A 34 1.97 -5.31 1.21
N ALA A 35 2.30 -5.60 2.48
CA ALA A 35 1.38 -5.44 3.60
C ALA A 35 0.98 -3.96 3.84
N ALA A 36 1.90 -3.01 3.62
CA ALA A 36 1.61 -1.59 3.70
C ALA A 36 0.72 -1.12 2.52
N SER A 37 0.87 -1.73 1.34
CA SER A 37 0.07 -1.43 0.16
C SER A 37 -1.33 -2.07 0.18
N THR A 38 -1.55 -3.16 0.91
CA THR A 38 -2.86 -3.84 1.00
C THR A 38 -3.94 -3.06 1.77
N GLY A 39 -3.64 -1.87 2.29
CA GLY A 39 -4.59 -1.03 3.03
C GLY A 39 -5.17 0.15 2.26
N SER A 40 -4.77 0.38 1.01
CA SER A 40 -5.21 1.56 0.25
C SER A 40 -6.40 1.25 -0.66
N GLU A 41 -7.51 0.75 -0.11
CA GLU A 41 -8.78 0.91 -0.80
C GLU A 41 -9.15 2.40 -0.79
N ALA A 42 -9.38 2.97 -1.97
CA ALA A 42 -9.78 4.37 -2.08
C ALA A 42 -11.04 4.57 -1.24
N GLN A 43 -10.94 5.39 -0.19
CA GLN A 43 -12.08 5.67 0.66
C GLN A 43 -13.13 6.44 -0.17
N PRO A 44 -14.40 6.02 -0.14
CA PRO A 44 -15.47 6.74 -0.81
C PRO A 44 -15.54 8.19 -0.33
N TYR A 45 -15.89 9.12 -1.23
CA TYR A 45 -16.12 10.51 -0.87
C TYR A 45 -17.42 10.63 -0.08
N VAL A 46 -17.45 11.56 0.88
CA VAL A 46 -18.64 11.82 1.71
C VAL A 46 -19.41 13.01 1.13
N ARG A 47 -20.71 12.85 0.93
CA ARG A 47 -21.66 13.92 0.56
C ARG A 47 -22.09 14.71 1.80
N ALA A 48 -22.71 15.87 1.62
CA ALA A 48 -23.15 16.72 2.72
C ALA A 48 -24.21 16.06 3.62
N ASP A 49 -25.02 15.14 3.07
CA ASP A 49 -26.02 14.36 3.82
C ASP A 49 -25.40 13.19 4.61
N GLY A 50 -24.08 13.04 4.58
CA GLY A 50 -23.35 11.96 5.26
C GLY A 50 -23.31 10.64 4.49
N SER A 51 -23.96 10.54 3.33
CA SER A 51 -23.84 9.36 2.45
C SER A 51 -22.50 9.32 1.73
N THR A 52 -22.09 8.14 1.27
CA THR A 52 -20.84 7.94 0.52
C THR A 52 -21.07 7.82 -0.99
N THR A 53 -20.06 8.18 -1.78
CA THR A 53 -20.07 8.13 -3.24
C THR A 53 -18.66 7.98 -3.80
N ASP A 54 -18.49 7.22 -4.88
CA ASP A 54 -17.19 7.11 -5.57
C ASP A 54 -16.97 8.27 -6.56
N ASP A 55 -18.02 9.04 -6.84
CA ASP A 55 -17.98 10.23 -7.71
C ASP A 55 -17.61 11.50 -6.91
N LEU A 56 -16.40 11.99 -7.15
CA LEU A 56 -15.86 13.23 -6.55
C LEU A 56 -16.69 14.46 -6.90
N GLU A 57 -17.15 14.60 -8.15
CA GLU A 57 -17.91 15.77 -8.56
C GLU A 57 -19.31 15.75 -7.95
N ALA A 58 -19.91 14.56 -7.78
CA ALA A 58 -21.16 14.42 -7.04
C ALA A 58 -21.01 14.80 -5.56
N ALA A 59 -19.94 14.36 -4.89
CA ALA A 59 -19.65 14.77 -3.51
C ALA A 59 -19.47 16.29 -3.41
N ARG A 60 -18.66 16.86 -4.31
CA ARG A 60 -18.39 18.30 -4.35
C ARG A 60 -19.64 19.13 -4.62
N ALA A 61 -20.50 18.68 -5.53
CA ALA A 61 -21.77 19.35 -5.83
C ALA A 61 -22.69 19.33 -4.61
N SER A 62 -22.76 18.22 -3.88
CA SER A 62 -23.55 18.10 -2.65
C SER A 62 -23.12 19.15 -1.60
N TRP A 63 -21.82 19.29 -1.32
CA TRP A 63 -21.31 20.30 -0.38
C TRP A 63 -21.54 21.74 -0.87
N ARG A 64 -21.45 21.99 -2.18
CA ARG A 64 -21.73 23.30 -2.77
C ARG A 64 -23.17 23.75 -2.61
N HIS A 65 -24.11 22.82 -2.50
CA HIS A 65 -25.54 23.13 -2.35
C HIS A 65 -26.03 22.99 -0.90
N ASP A 66 -25.16 22.58 0.01
CA ASP A 66 -25.51 22.39 1.40
C ASP A 66 -25.79 23.73 2.11
N ALA A 67 -26.96 23.86 2.72
CA ALA A 67 -27.39 25.12 3.34
C ALA A 67 -26.61 25.43 4.62
N GLU A 68 -26.21 24.40 5.37
CA GLU A 68 -25.43 24.53 6.60
C GLU A 68 -24.02 25.04 6.29
N PHE A 69 -23.36 24.40 5.33
CA PHE A 69 -22.03 24.76 4.87
C PHE A 69 -21.97 26.15 4.24
N ASN A 70 -22.99 26.54 3.47
CA ASN A 70 -23.04 27.86 2.82
C ASN A 70 -23.54 28.98 3.74
N GLY A 71 -23.94 28.67 4.99
CA GLY A 71 -24.48 29.68 5.92
C GLY A 71 -25.87 30.18 5.54
N ASN A 72 -26.61 29.43 4.71
CA ASN A 72 -27.96 29.75 4.27
C ASN A 72 -29.05 29.13 5.15
N VAL A 73 -28.67 28.60 6.32
CA VAL A 73 -29.61 28.00 7.28
C VAL A 73 -30.63 29.05 7.72
N GLY A 74 -31.91 28.77 7.48
CA GLY A 74 -33.01 29.66 7.90
C GLY A 74 -33.37 30.78 6.92
N LEU A 75 -32.81 30.80 5.70
CA LEU A 75 -33.17 31.75 4.63
C LEU A 75 -34.32 31.27 3.73
N ALA A 76 -35.23 30.44 4.26
CA ALA A 76 -36.38 29.91 3.53
C ALA A 76 -37.44 30.97 3.20
#